data_AF-A0A031J8N1-F1
#
_entry.id   AF-A0A031J8N1-F1
#
_cell.length_a   1.000
_cell.length_b   1.000
_cell.length_c   1.000
_cell.angle_alpha   90.00
_cell.angle_beta   90.00
_cell.angle_gamma   90.00
#
_symmetry.space_group_name_H-M   'P 1'
#
loop_
_entity.id
_entity.type
_entity.pdbx_description
1 polymer ?
#
loop_
_entity_poly.entity_id
_entity_poly.type
_entity_poly.pdbx_seq_one_letter_code
_entity_poly.pdbx_strand_id
1 'polypeptide(L)'
;MVKFFRCDVVASDPDVLAKWLPRHCADLVRVVLETETRSTFLYHGLAERGVAVECICARRAKGVLSARVNKGDVHDAEGLAQLARTGWFKRVHMMALATHIARAELRIRAQLITARTSMANQLRGLLKLFGLRIGTARTPGRRAERLAAFYAQRPDLKALFTPQA
;
A
#
# COMPACT_ATOMS: atom_id res chain seq x y z
N MET A 1 8.96 -30.64 -25.40
CA MET A 1 8.83 -30.13 -24.02
C MET A 1 9.73 -28.91 -23.89
N VAL A 2 9.19 -27.68 -23.76
CA VAL A 2 10.03 -26.46 -23.73
C VAL A 2 10.69 -26.32 -22.36
N LYS A 3 12.02 -26.29 -22.35
CA LYS A 3 12.86 -26.21 -21.15
C LYS A 3 12.78 -24.79 -20.57
N PHE A 4 12.61 -24.67 -19.25
CA PHE A 4 12.75 -23.37 -18.59
C PHE A 4 14.20 -22.91 -18.72
N PHE A 5 14.43 -21.75 -19.34
CA PHE A 5 15.75 -21.40 -19.89
C PHE A 5 16.66 -20.69 -18.88
N ARG A 6 16.09 -19.89 -17.97
CA ARG A 6 16.84 -19.04 -17.02
C ARG A 6 15.98 -18.59 -15.85
N CYS A 7 16.50 -18.71 -14.63
CA CYS A 7 16.02 -17.99 -13.45
C CYS A 7 17.17 -17.09 -12.97
N ASP A 8 16.89 -15.84 -12.63
CA ASP A 8 17.87 -14.90 -12.09
C ASP A 8 17.21 -14.03 -11.02
N VAL A 9 18.03 -13.49 -10.12
CA VAL A 9 17.60 -12.55 -9.07
C VAL A 9 18.02 -11.14 -9.47
N VAL A 10 17.05 -10.24 -9.57
CA VAL A 10 17.23 -8.83 -9.95
C VAL A 10 16.41 -7.93 -9.04
N ALA A 11 16.80 -6.68 -8.90
CA ALA A 11 16.05 -5.71 -8.13
C ALA A 11 14.62 -5.55 -8.68
N SER A 12 13.62 -5.46 -7.79
CA SER A 12 12.21 -5.26 -8.14
C SER A 12 11.95 -3.81 -8.57
N ASP A 13 12.58 -3.41 -9.68
CA ASP A 13 12.60 -2.05 -10.20
C ASP A 13 12.38 -2.05 -11.73
N PRO A 14 11.50 -1.17 -12.27
CA PRO A 14 11.19 -1.13 -13.71
C PRO A 14 12.38 -0.82 -14.62
N ASP A 15 13.32 0.03 -14.21
CA ASP A 15 14.50 0.38 -15.01
C ASP A 15 15.51 -0.76 -15.05
N VAL A 16 15.69 -1.47 -13.93
CA VAL A 16 16.53 -2.68 -13.87
C VAL A 16 15.92 -3.78 -14.74
N LEU A 17 14.63 -4.05 -14.59
CA LEU A 17 13.93 -5.10 -15.33
C LEU A 17 13.88 -4.81 -16.84
N ALA A 18 13.53 -3.59 -17.26
CA ALA A 18 13.46 -3.23 -18.68
C ALA A 18 14.84 -3.30 -19.39
N LYS A 19 15.94 -3.10 -18.66
CA LYS A 19 17.31 -3.29 -19.19
C LYS A 19 17.75 -4.75 -19.19
N TRP A 20 17.28 -5.55 -18.23
CA TRP A 20 17.64 -6.97 -18.09
C TRP A 20 16.92 -7.84 -19.13
N LEU A 21 15.61 -7.64 -19.29
CA LEU A 21 14.75 -8.46 -20.16
C LEU A 21 15.29 -8.64 -21.60
N PRO A 22 15.57 -7.59 -22.40
CA PRO A 22 16.03 -7.76 -23.78
C PRO A 22 17.43 -8.39 -23.91
N ARG A 23 18.27 -8.33 -22.85
CA ARG A 23 19.61 -8.94 -22.85
C ARG A 23 19.56 -10.46 -22.67
N HIS A 24 18.48 -10.99 -22.11
CA HIS A 24 18.36 -12.39 -21.73
C HIS A 24 17.14 -13.11 -22.33
N CYS A 25 16.22 -12.36 -22.93
CA CYS A 25 15.02 -12.83 -23.60
C CYS A 25 14.79 -12.00 -24.89
N ALA A 26 15.54 -12.31 -25.96
CA ALA A 26 15.39 -11.60 -27.24
C ALA A 26 13.98 -11.75 -27.82
N ASP A 27 13.40 -12.95 -27.75
CA ASP A 27 12.05 -13.27 -28.26
C ASP A 27 10.95 -13.08 -27.19
N LEU A 28 11.06 -12.05 -26.35
CA LEU A 28 10.12 -11.81 -25.24
C LEU A 28 8.74 -11.36 -25.74
N VAL A 29 7.80 -12.30 -25.81
CA VAL A 29 6.39 -12.01 -26.19
C VAL A 29 5.58 -11.34 -25.07
N ARG A 30 5.88 -11.65 -23.79
CA ARG A 30 5.06 -11.21 -22.64
C ARG A 30 5.80 -11.31 -21.32
N VAL A 31 5.58 -10.34 -20.43
CA VAL A 31 5.91 -10.44 -19.00
C VAL A 31 4.62 -10.65 -18.21
N VAL A 32 4.64 -11.53 -17.21
CA VAL A 32 3.50 -11.77 -16.31
C VAL A 32 3.90 -11.44 -14.88
N LEU A 33 3.09 -10.64 -14.21
CA LEU A 33 3.18 -10.34 -12.78
C LEU A 33 2.00 -10.97 -12.04
N GLU A 34 2.24 -11.58 -10.88
CA GLU A 34 1.16 -11.90 -9.94
C GLU A 34 0.62 -10.60 -9.30
N THR A 35 -0.63 -10.61 -8.83
CA THR A 35 -1.24 -9.43 -8.17
C THR A 35 -0.78 -9.33 -6.72
N GLU A 36 0.12 -8.38 -6.45
CA GLU A 36 0.74 -8.13 -5.15
C GLU A 36 0.84 -6.62 -4.86
N THR A 37 1.31 -6.27 -3.67
CA THR A 37 1.50 -4.87 -3.21
C THR A 37 2.38 -4.04 -4.16
N ARG A 38 3.39 -4.64 -4.81
CA ARG A 38 4.30 -3.94 -5.74
C ARG A 38 3.83 -3.96 -7.20
N SER A 39 2.81 -4.75 -7.55
CA SER A 39 2.45 -4.98 -8.96
C SER A 39 1.93 -3.72 -9.64
N THR A 40 1.31 -2.77 -8.94
CA THR A 40 0.95 -1.46 -9.52
C THR A 40 2.18 -0.68 -9.99
N PHE A 41 3.23 -0.61 -9.17
CA PHE A 41 4.47 0.10 -9.49
C PHE A 41 5.21 -0.58 -10.65
N LEU A 42 5.38 -1.89 -10.57
CA LEU A 42 6.05 -2.66 -11.61
C LEU A 42 5.29 -2.67 -12.94
N TYR A 43 3.96 -2.83 -12.92
CA TYR A 43 3.13 -2.84 -14.12
C TYR A 43 3.22 -1.52 -14.89
N HIS A 44 2.95 -0.38 -14.23
CA HIS A 44 2.97 0.92 -14.90
C HIS A 44 4.38 1.29 -15.38
N GLY A 45 5.41 1.10 -14.53
CA GLY A 45 6.78 1.41 -14.92
C GLY A 45 7.31 0.54 -16.07
N LEU A 46 6.93 -0.75 -16.14
CA LEU A 46 7.29 -1.61 -17.27
C LEU A 46 6.52 -1.24 -18.55
N ALA A 47 5.22 -0.92 -18.43
CA ALA A 47 4.41 -0.48 -19.57
C ALA A 47 4.91 0.84 -20.18
N GLU A 48 5.30 1.81 -19.35
CA GLU A 48 5.95 3.08 -19.77
C GLU A 48 7.26 2.84 -20.55
N ARG A 49 7.94 1.72 -20.27
CA ARG A 49 9.20 1.30 -20.92
C ARG A 49 8.96 0.37 -22.11
N GLY A 50 7.73 0.27 -22.61
CA GLY A 50 7.35 -0.51 -23.78
C GLY A 50 7.30 -2.03 -23.56
N VAL A 51 7.40 -2.51 -22.31
CA VAL A 51 7.36 -3.94 -22.01
C VAL A 51 5.91 -4.42 -22.01
N ALA A 52 5.63 -5.48 -22.77
CA ALA A 52 4.31 -6.13 -22.85
C ALA A 52 3.97 -6.90 -21.56
N VAL A 53 3.63 -6.16 -20.50
CA VAL A 53 3.34 -6.67 -19.16
C VAL A 53 1.84 -6.91 -18.94
N GLU A 54 1.51 -8.06 -18.32
CA GLU A 54 0.16 -8.39 -17.86
C GLU A 54 0.18 -8.74 -16.36
N CYS A 55 -0.82 -8.30 -15.60
CA CYS A 55 -1.00 -8.72 -14.21
C CYS A 55 -2.09 -9.79 -14.10
N ILE A 56 -1.88 -10.79 -13.25
CA ILE A 56 -2.75 -11.97 -13.13
C ILE A 56 -3.23 -12.21 -11.71
N CYS A 57 -4.41 -12.80 -11.57
CA CYS A 57 -5.08 -13.00 -10.29
C CYS A 57 -4.34 -14.01 -9.40
N ALA A 58 -3.71 -13.51 -8.33
CA ALA A 58 -2.96 -14.29 -7.35
C ALA A 58 -3.72 -15.52 -6.83
N ARG A 59 -4.99 -15.35 -6.47
CA ARG A 59 -5.84 -16.47 -6.00
C ARG A 59 -6.04 -17.58 -7.04
N ARG A 60 -5.99 -17.27 -8.34
CA ARG A 60 -6.08 -18.26 -9.42
C ARG A 60 -4.72 -18.87 -9.75
N ALA A 61 -3.64 -18.07 -9.72
CA ALA A 61 -2.27 -18.57 -9.86
C ALA A 61 -1.95 -19.58 -8.74
N LYS A 62 -2.12 -19.17 -7.48
CA LYS A 62 -1.92 -20.02 -6.29
C LYS A 62 -2.66 -21.36 -6.38
N GLY A 63 -3.89 -21.40 -6.87
CA GLY A 63 -4.67 -22.64 -7.00
C GLY A 63 -4.12 -23.63 -8.04
N VAL A 64 -3.35 -23.16 -9.02
CA VAL A 64 -2.62 -24.04 -9.96
C VAL A 64 -1.24 -24.40 -9.39
N LEU A 65 -0.55 -23.44 -8.76
CA LEU A 65 0.78 -23.64 -8.18
C LEU A 65 0.75 -24.57 -6.95
N SER A 66 -0.33 -24.58 -6.18
CA SER A 66 -0.49 -25.41 -4.97
C SER A 66 -0.52 -26.92 -5.22
N ALA A 67 -0.58 -27.36 -6.49
CA ALA A 67 -0.42 -28.76 -6.86
C ALA A 67 1.06 -29.22 -6.87
N ARG A 68 2.03 -28.30 -6.73
CA ARG A 68 3.45 -28.61 -6.63
C ARG A 68 3.81 -29.05 -5.21
N VAL A 69 4.58 -30.13 -5.09
CA VAL A 69 5.02 -30.72 -3.82
C VAL A 69 6.00 -29.79 -3.07
N ASN A 70 6.90 -29.13 -3.81
CA ASN A 70 7.91 -28.24 -3.25
C ASN A 70 7.52 -26.78 -3.50
N LYS A 71 7.48 -25.98 -2.43
CA LYS A 71 7.32 -24.52 -2.49
C LYS A 71 8.68 -23.83 -2.53
N GLY A 72 8.82 -22.82 -3.39
CA GLY A 72 9.97 -21.91 -3.40
C GLY A 72 9.89 -20.95 -4.57
N ASP A 73 10.44 -19.75 -4.42
CA ASP A 73 10.25 -18.64 -5.36
C ASP A 73 10.63 -18.98 -6.81
N VAL A 74 11.67 -19.80 -7.01
CA VAL A 74 12.08 -20.32 -8.33
C VAL A 74 11.00 -21.20 -8.97
N HIS A 75 10.34 -22.06 -8.18
CA HIS A 75 9.26 -22.94 -8.66
C HIS A 75 7.96 -22.17 -8.88
N ASP A 76 7.68 -21.15 -8.07
CA ASP A 76 6.53 -20.27 -8.25
C ASP A 76 6.71 -19.43 -9.52
N ALA A 77 7.88 -18.82 -9.74
CA ALA A 77 8.22 -18.12 -10.99
C ALA A 77 8.19 -19.03 -12.23
N GLU A 78 8.70 -20.26 -12.12
CA GLU A 78 8.62 -21.25 -13.20
C GLU A 78 7.16 -21.62 -13.54
N GLY A 79 6.32 -21.83 -12.53
CA GLY A 79 4.90 -22.11 -12.71
C GLY A 79 4.10 -20.93 -13.28
N LEU A 80 4.40 -19.70 -12.85
CA LEU A 80 3.87 -18.47 -13.46
C LEU A 80 4.27 -18.36 -14.93
N ALA A 81 5.51 -18.72 -15.29
CA ALA A 81 5.95 -18.75 -16.68
C ALA A 81 5.26 -19.85 -17.52
N GLN A 82 4.93 -21.01 -16.94
CA GLN A 82 4.10 -22.03 -17.60
C GLN A 82 2.69 -21.51 -17.88
N LEU A 83 2.05 -20.86 -16.88
CA LEU A 83 0.75 -20.21 -17.04
C LEU A 83 0.79 -19.13 -18.14
N ALA A 84 1.82 -18.29 -18.12
CA ALA A 84 2.03 -17.25 -19.12
C ALA A 84 2.09 -17.80 -20.55
N ARG A 85 2.79 -18.93 -20.76
CA ARG A 85 2.92 -19.60 -22.06
C ARG A 85 1.62 -20.18 -22.59
N THR A 86 0.80 -20.81 -21.74
CA THR A 86 -0.47 -21.40 -22.20
C THR A 86 -1.57 -20.36 -22.37
N GLY A 87 -1.44 -19.20 -21.73
CA GLY A 87 -2.52 -18.21 -21.67
C GLY A 87 -3.64 -18.56 -20.68
N TRP A 88 -3.52 -19.68 -19.94
CA TRP A 88 -4.56 -20.20 -19.03
C TRP A 88 -4.57 -19.50 -17.68
N PHE A 89 -4.72 -18.17 -17.69
CA PHE A 89 -4.75 -17.36 -16.48
C PHE A 89 -5.82 -16.26 -16.54
N LYS A 90 -6.28 -15.83 -15.35
CA LYS A 90 -7.19 -14.69 -15.24
C LYS A 90 -6.39 -13.41 -15.12
N ARG A 91 -6.35 -12.62 -16.20
CA ARG A 91 -5.86 -11.22 -16.18
C ARG A 91 -6.65 -10.40 -15.14
N VAL A 92 -5.94 -9.51 -14.47
CA VAL A 92 -6.48 -8.48 -13.58
C VAL A 92 -6.30 -7.13 -14.25
N HIS A 93 -7.36 -6.30 -14.24
CA HIS A 93 -7.26 -4.93 -14.72
C HIS A 93 -6.43 -4.10 -13.72
N MET A 94 -5.31 -3.57 -14.20
CA MET A 94 -4.48 -2.65 -13.42
C MET A 94 -5.01 -1.24 -13.58
N MET A 95 -5.50 -0.69 -12.46
CA MET A 95 -6.06 0.65 -12.40
C MET A 95 -4.98 1.70 -12.67
N ALA A 96 -5.33 2.77 -13.39
CA ALA A 96 -4.40 3.84 -13.75
C ALA A 96 -3.76 4.51 -12.52
N LEU A 97 -2.49 4.92 -12.66
CA LEU A 97 -1.70 5.52 -11.57
C LEU A 97 -2.36 6.79 -10.99
N ALA A 98 -2.95 7.65 -11.83
CA ALA A 98 -3.70 8.83 -11.39
C ALA A 98 -4.86 8.48 -10.43
N THR A 99 -5.54 7.36 -10.65
CA THR A 99 -6.61 6.89 -9.75
C THR A 99 -6.06 6.34 -8.43
N HIS A 100 -4.85 5.79 -8.41
CA HIS A 100 -4.16 5.44 -7.17
C HIS A 100 -3.82 6.70 -6.34
N ILE A 101 -3.33 7.76 -6.99
CA ILE A 101 -3.03 9.05 -6.35
C ILE A 101 -4.30 9.66 -5.72
N ALA A 102 -5.37 9.83 -6.50
CA ALA A 102 -6.62 10.40 -6.00
C ALA A 102 -7.23 9.59 -4.82
N ARG A 103 -7.13 8.25 -4.86
CA ARG A 103 -7.55 7.40 -3.73
C ARG A 103 -6.63 7.54 -2.50
N ALA A 104 -5.33 7.75 -2.70
CA ALA A 104 -4.40 7.99 -1.60
C ALA A 104 -4.70 9.32 -0.91
N GLU A 105 -4.90 10.40 -1.66
CA GLU A 105 -5.28 11.72 -1.13
C GLU A 105 -6.54 11.67 -0.26
N LEU A 106 -7.61 11.04 -0.76
CA LEU A 106 -8.86 10.87 -0.01
C LEU A 106 -8.65 10.05 1.28
N ARG A 107 -7.87 8.96 1.22
CA ARG A 107 -7.57 8.12 2.39
C ARG A 107 -6.74 8.86 3.43
N ILE A 108 -5.69 9.58 3.01
CA ILE A 108 -4.84 10.40 3.88
C ILE A 108 -5.68 11.47 4.57
N ARG A 109 -6.49 12.21 3.80
CA ARG A 109 -7.39 13.25 4.36
C ARG A 109 -8.37 12.67 5.37
N ALA A 110 -9.01 11.54 5.05
CA ALA A 110 -9.94 10.87 5.96
C ALA A 110 -9.23 10.39 7.24
N GLN A 111 -8.05 9.77 7.13
CA GLN A 111 -7.26 9.30 8.26
C GLN A 111 -6.82 10.45 9.18
N LEU A 112 -6.34 11.57 8.62
CA LEU A 112 -5.96 12.76 9.39
C LEU A 112 -7.16 13.38 10.11
N ILE A 113 -8.32 13.47 9.46
CA ILE A 113 -9.56 13.97 10.07
C ILE A 113 -10.01 13.06 11.22
N THR A 114 -10.01 11.74 11.01
CA THR A 114 -10.37 10.74 12.03
C THR A 114 -9.41 10.78 13.22
N ALA A 115 -8.10 10.77 12.98
CA ALA A 115 -7.08 10.82 14.02
C ALA A 115 -7.21 12.09 14.88
N ARG A 116 -7.25 13.27 14.25
CA ARG A 116 -7.47 14.58 14.92
C ARG A 116 -8.76 14.59 15.75
N THR A 117 -9.83 14.01 15.22
CA THR A 117 -11.15 14.01 15.89
C THR A 117 -11.16 13.02 17.06
N SER A 118 -10.51 11.86 16.92
CA SER A 118 -10.31 10.89 17.99
C SER A 118 -9.52 11.49 19.15
N MET A 119 -8.35 12.08 18.90
CA MET A 119 -7.53 12.75 19.93
C MET A 119 -8.31 13.86 20.65
N ALA A 120 -9.03 14.71 19.89
CA ALA A 120 -9.85 15.76 20.48
C ALA A 120 -11.01 15.23 21.34
N ASN A 121 -11.53 14.03 21.04
CA ASN A 121 -12.57 13.37 21.82
C ASN A 121 -11.99 12.64 23.04
N GLN A 122 -10.79 12.04 22.94
CA GLN A 122 -10.06 11.48 24.07
C GLN A 122 -9.74 12.55 25.11
N LEU A 123 -9.20 13.70 24.70
CA LEU A 123 -8.97 14.86 25.58
C LEU A 123 -10.27 15.32 26.27
N ARG A 124 -11.39 15.37 25.54
CA ARG A 124 -12.72 15.67 26.12
C ARG A 124 -13.18 14.61 27.13
N GLY A 125 -12.83 13.34 26.92
CA GLY A 125 -13.13 12.25 27.84
C GLY A 125 -12.35 12.40 29.14
N LEU A 126 -11.04 12.59 29.04
CA LEU A 126 -10.13 12.72 30.18
C LEU A 126 -10.46 13.95 31.05
N LEU A 127 -10.75 15.11 30.44
CA LEU A 127 -11.14 16.31 31.20
C LEU A 127 -12.42 16.12 32.04
N LYS A 128 -13.37 15.28 31.60
CA LYS A 128 -14.59 15.00 32.38
C LYS A 128 -14.32 14.30 33.71
N LEU A 129 -13.23 13.53 33.83
CA LEU A 129 -12.84 12.87 35.08
C LEU A 129 -12.58 13.90 36.19
N PHE A 130 -12.11 15.08 35.81
CA PHE A 130 -11.84 16.20 36.71
C PHE A 130 -13.00 17.22 36.78
N GLY A 131 -14.19 16.87 36.29
CA GLY A 131 -15.37 17.75 36.23
C GLY A 131 -15.34 18.79 35.11
N LEU A 132 -14.28 18.86 34.31
CA LEU A 132 -14.05 19.93 33.33
C LEU A 132 -14.73 19.62 31.98
N ARG A 133 -15.67 20.48 31.55
CA ARG A 133 -16.48 20.27 30.33
C ARG A 133 -16.14 21.32 29.27
N ILE A 134 -15.32 20.96 28.27
CA ILE A 134 -14.85 21.90 27.22
C ILE A 134 -15.93 22.38 26.23
N GLY A 135 -17.11 21.75 26.24
CA GLY A 135 -18.27 22.14 25.42
C GLY A 135 -17.98 22.31 23.93
N THR A 136 -18.61 23.31 23.32
CA THR A 136 -18.55 23.65 21.89
C THR A 136 -17.26 24.38 21.47
N ALA A 137 -16.09 23.87 21.87
CA ALA A 137 -14.79 24.30 21.38
C ALA A 137 -14.43 23.66 20.02
N ARG A 138 -15.05 24.16 18.94
CA ARG A 138 -14.84 23.65 17.56
C ARG A 138 -13.51 24.10 16.95
N THR A 139 -13.14 25.37 17.04
CA THR A 139 -11.87 25.90 16.52
C THR A 139 -10.67 25.57 17.43
N PRO A 140 -9.43 25.54 16.92
CA PRO A 140 -8.23 25.38 17.74
C PRO A 140 -8.08 26.49 18.80
N GLY A 141 -8.27 27.76 18.42
CA GLY A 141 -8.17 28.91 19.33
C GLY A 141 -9.10 28.81 20.54
N ARG A 142 -10.41 28.59 20.33
CA ARG A 142 -11.38 28.39 21.43
C ARG A 142 -11.11 27.13 22.26
N ARG A 143 -10.34 26.17 21.75
CA ARG A 143 -9.91 25.00 22.53
C ARG A 143 -8.73 25.37 23.43
N ALA A 144 -7.72 26.06 22.90
CA ALA A 144 -6.58 26.54 23.68
C ALA A 144 -7.03 27.50 24.80
N GLU A 145 -7.90 28.45 24.48
CA GLU A 145 -8.52 29.39 25.44
C GLU A 145 -9.20 28.66 26.61
N ARG A 146 -10.06 27.67 26.31
CA ARG A 146 -10.76 26.90 27.36
C ARG A 146 -9.84 25.96 28.14
N LEU A 147 -8.80 25.42 27.51
CA LEU A 147 -7.76 24.65 28.21
C LEU A 147 -6.96 25.55 29.17
N ALA A 148 -6.60 26.77 28.75
CA ALA A 148 -5.92 27.74 29.63
C ALA A 148 -6.78 28.11 30.84
N ALA A 149 -8.08 28.35 30.66
CA ALA A 149 -9.01 28.57 31.76
C ALA A 149 -9.12 27.35 32.71
N PHE A 150 -9.07 26.13 32.17
CA PHE A 150 -9.05 24.92 32.98
C PHE A 150 -7.73 24.72 33.75
N TYR A 151 -6.59 25.05 33.15
CA TYR A 151 -5.30 25.01 33.86
C TYR A 151 -5.18 26.08 34.94
N ALA A 152 -5.89 27.21 34.82
CA ALA A 152 -5.99 28.18 35.92
C ALA A 152 -6.83 27.64 37.11
N GLN A 153 -7.88 26.87 36.84
CA GLN A 153 -8.70 26.21 37.87
C GLN A 153 -7.99 24.98 38.49
N ARG A 154 -7.19 24.26 37.70
CA ARG A 154 -6.49 23.03 38.06
C ARG A 154 -5.06 23.02 37.47
N PRO A 155 -4.10 23.71 38.12
CA PRO A 155 -2.72 23.81 37.63
C PRO A 155 -2.01 22.46 37.50
N ASP A 156 -2.39 21.49 38.34
CA ASP A 156 -1.91 20.10 38.34
C ASP A 156 -2.13 19.40 36.99
N LEU A 157 -3.21 19.74 36.27
CA LEU A 157 -3.54 19.13 34.98
C LEU A 157 -2.74 19.69 33.81
N LYS A 158 -2.02 20.80 33.99
CA LYS A 158 -1.25 21.46 32.92
C LYS A 158 -0.14 20.54 32.39
N ALA A 159 0.59 19.87 33.29
CA ALA A 159 1.67 18.95 32.91
C ALA A 159 1.18 17.73 32.11
N LEU A 160 -0.06 17.28 32.35
CA LEU A 160 -0.65 16.09 31.72
C LEU A 160 -1.19 16.35 30.31
N PHE A 161 -1.70 17.56 30.03
CA PHE A 161 -2.43 17.87 28.79
C PHE A 161 -1.77 18.92 27.88
N THR A 162 -0.64 19.50 28.29
CA THR A 162 0.17 20.33 27.39
C THR A 162 0.89 19.41 26.39
N PRO A 163 0.91 19.73 25.07
CA PRO A 163 1.71 18.98 24.11
C PRO A 163 3.18 18.95 24.55
N GLN A 164 3.74 17.75 24.64
CA GLN A 164 5.18 17.56 24.78
C GLN A 164 5.82 17.72 23.40
N ALA A 165 6.97 18.40 23.36
CA ALA A 165 7.75 18.66 22.14
C ALA A 165 8.62 17.46 21.76
#